data_AF-A0A0B0EFI3-F1
#
_entry.id   AF-A0A0B0EFI3-F1
#
_cell.length_a   1.000
_cell.length_b   1.000
_cell.length_c   1.000
_cell.angle_alpha   90.00
_cell.angle_beta   90.00
_cell.angle_gamma   90.00
#
_symmetry.space_group_name_H-M   'P 1'
#
loop_
_entity.id
_entity.type
_entity.pdbx_description
1 polymer ?
#
loop_
_entity_poly.entity_id
_entity_poly.type
_entity_poly.pdbx_seq_one_letter_code
_entity_poly.pdbx_strand_id
1 'polypeptide(L)' 'MADIFKLLDIVALTVDLPEYKLWHGQVGTVVEILAEGKAFEVEFCDREGRTYESVGLRPDQIMVLHYDPVEANSKSE' A
#
# COMPACT_ATOMS: atom_id res chain seq x y z
N MET A 1 -0.06 10.13 -16.31
CA MET A 1 -0.76 9.00 -15.67
C MET A 1 -0.70 9.31 -14.18
N ALA A 2 -1.82 9.45 -13.49
CA ALA A 2 -1.79 9.88 -12.09
C ALA A 2 -0.91 8.89 -11.31
N ASP A 3 0.11 9.40 -10.59
CA ASP A 3 0.92 8.60 -9.67
C ASP A 3 -0.01 8.14 -8.53
N ILE A 4 -0.65 6.98 -8.70
CA ILE A 4 -1.66 6.47 -7.75
C ILE A 4 -1.01 6.08 -6.41
N PHE A 5 0.22 5.61 -6.47
CA PHE A 5 1.03 5.21 -5.31
C PHE A 5 2.48 5.65 -5.51
N LYS A 6 3.13 6.05 -4.43
CA LYS A 6 4.53 6.46 -4.38
C LYS A 6 5.30 5.59 -3.39
N LEU A 7 6.62 5.60 -3.51
CA LEU A 7 7.49 4.97 -2.53
C LEU A 7 7.23 5.57 -1.15
N LEU A 8 7.15 4.70 -0.14
CA LEU A 8 6.84 5.01 1.26
C LEU A 8 5.39 5.44 1.53
N ASP A 9 4.48 5.35 0.55
CA ASP A 9 3.06 5.48 0.86
C ASP A 9 2.63 4.39 1.83
N ILE A 10 1.91 4.81 2.88
CA ILE A 10 1.24 3.89 3.79
C ILE A 10 -0.08 3.49 3.14
N VAL A 11 -0.33 2.19 3.06
CA VAL A 11 -1.50 1.62 2.40
C VAL A 11 -2.23 0.64 3.33
N ALA A 12 -3.51 0.43 3.07
CA ALA A 12 -4.27 -0.70 3.58
C ALA A 12 -4.49 -1.74 2.48
N LEU A 13 -4.37 -3.00 2.83
CA LEU A 13 -4.83 -4.11 1.99
C LEU A 13 -6.36 -4.08 1.87
N THR A 14 -6.90 -4.21 0.66
CA THR A 14 -8.36 -4.13 0.40
C THR A 14 -8.99 -5.50 0.12
N VAL A 15 -8.21 -6.57 0.16
CA VAL A 15 -8.65 -7.96 -0.07
C VAL A 15 -8.05 -8.88 1.01
N ASP A 16 -8.61 -10.07 1.19
CA ASP A 16 -7.98 -11.08 2.04
C ASP A 16 -6.95 -11.88 1.22
N LEU A 17 -5.78 -12.14 1.81
CA LEU A 17 -4.73 -13.00 1.25
C LEU A 17 -4.27 -14.00 2.33
N PRO A 18 -5.09 -15.02 2.64
CA PRO A 18 -4.81 -15.97 3.73
C PRO A 18 -3.50 -16.73 3.57
N GLU A 19 -3.00 -16.92 2.36
CA GLU A 19 -1.72 -17.55 2.04
C GLU A 19 -0.52 -16.80 2.66
N TYR A 20 -0.64 -15.48 2.82
CA TYR A 20 0.35 -14.62 3.47
C TYR A 20 -0.06 -14.24 4.90
N LYS A 21 -1.15 -14.82 5.42
CA LYS A 21 -1.76 -14.44 6.71
C LYS A 21 -2.14 -12.95 6.77
N LEU A 22 -2.43 -12.35 5.62
CA LEU A 22 -2.85 -10.96 5.49
C LEU A 22 -4.37 -10.91 5.29
N TRP A 23 -5.01 -9.95 5.92
CA TRP A 23 -6.46 -9.76 5.87
C TRP A 23 -6.78 -8.33 5.42
N HIS A 24 -7.98 -8.13 4.88
CA HIS A 24 -8.49 -6.81 4.54
C HIS A 24 -8.32 -5.85 5.73
N GLY A 25 -7.77 -4.67 5.45
CA GLY A 25 -7.46 -3.63 6.43
C GLY A 25 -6.05 -3.69 7.01
N GLN A 26 -5.22 -4.69 6.67
CA GLN A 26 -3.84 -4.74 7.13
C GLN A 26 -3.04 -3.54 6.60
N VAL A 27 -2.29 -2.88 7.48
CA VAL A 27 -1.45 -1.72 7.13
C VAL A 27 -0.10 -2.20 6.60
N GLY A 28 0.32 -1.64 5.46
CA GLY A 28 1.62 -1.88 4.85
C GLY A 28 2.23 -0.60 4.28
N THR A 29 3.47 -0.71 3.80
CA THR A 29 4.23 0.39 3.21
C THR A 29 4.70 -0.01 1.81
N VAL A 30 4.53 0.85 0.81
CA VAL A 30 5.09 0.62 -0.52
C VAL A 30 6.62 0.78 -0.45
N VAL A 31 7.36 -0.28 -0.74
CA VAL A 31 8.84 -0.31 -0.70
C VAL A 31 9.48 -0.45 -2.08
N GLU A 32 8.71 -0.81 -3.11
CA GLU A 32 9.19 -0.82 -4.50
C GLU A 32 8.03 -0.61 -5.49
N ILE A 33 8.30 0.09 -6.60
CA ILE A 33 7.38 0.21 -7.73
C ILE A 33 7.79 -0.82 -8.79
N LEU A 34 6.90 -1.76 -9.07
CA LEU A 34 7.17 -2.88 -9.98
C LEU A 34 6.40 -2.71 -11.30
N ALA A 35 6.89 -3.37 -12.34
CA ALA A 35 6.21 -3.50 -13.64
C ALA A 35 5.68 -2.15 -14.19
N GLU A 36 6.50 -1.08 -14.10
CA GLU A 36 6.14 0.27 -14.56
C GLU A 36 4.87 0.82 -13.90
N GLY A 37 4.66 0.55 -12.61
CA GLY A 37 3.51 1.04 -11.83
C GLY A 37 2.26 0.16 -11.94
N LYS A 38 2.37 -1.04 -12.50
CA LYS A 38 1.29 -2.03 -12.55
C LYS A 38 1.22 -2.92 -11.32
N ALA A 39 2.27 -2.91 -10.50
CA ALA A 39 2.35 -3.61 -9.22
C ALA A 39 3.28 -2.86 -8.26
N PHE A 40 3.16 -3.15 -6.97
CA PHE A 40 3.92 -2.53 -5.90
C PHE A 40 4.34 -3.59 -4.90
N GLU A 41 5.61 -3.60 -4.51
CA GLU A 41 6.03 -4.39 -3.37
C GLU A 41 5.58 -3.66 -2.10
N VAL A 42 4.76 -4.34 -1.29
CA VAL A 42 4.24 -3.79 -0.03
C VAL A 42 4.80 -4.60 1.13
N GLU A 43 5.52 -3.91 2.00
CA GLU A 43 6.06 -4.45 3.22
C GLU A 43 5.05 -4.32 4.36
N PHE A 44 4.85 -5.42 5.11
CA PHE A 44 3.99 -5.47 6.28
C PHE A 44 4.82 -5.72 7.53
N CYS A 45 4.74 -4.78 8.47
CA CYS A 45 5.53 -4.78 9.70
C CYS A 45 4.66 -4.89 10.96
N ASP A 46 5.19 -5.54 11.99
CA ASP A 46 4.56 -5.58 13.30
C ASP A 46 4.72 -4.23 14.04
N ARG A 47 4.23 -4.17 15.28
CA ARG A 47 4.29 -2.94 16.10
C ARG A 47 5.71 -2.57 16.54
N GLU A 48 6.67 -3.48 16.43
CA GLU A 48 8.09 -3.23 16.69
C GLU A 48 8.83 -2.82 15.41
N GLY A 49 8.13 -2.70 14.28
CA GLY A 49 8.71 -2.35 12.98
C GLY A 49 9.43 -3.52 12.30
N ARG A 50 9.20 -4.76 12.73
CA ARG A 50 9.78 -5.94 12.09
C ARG A 50 8.89 -6.40 10.94
N THR A 51 9.47 -6.50 9.76
CA THR A 51 8.85 -7.10 8.59
C THR A 51 8.49 -8.55 8.89
N TYR A 52 7.23 -8.90 8.70
CA TYR A 52 6.79 -10.30 8.75
C TYR A 52 6.35 -10.83 7.38
N GLU A 53 5.95 -9.95 6.45
CA GLU A 53 5.66 -10.31 5.07
C GLU A 53 5.99 -9.15 4.12
N SER A 54 6.31 -9.49 2.88
CA SER A 54 6.48 -8.55 1.76
C SER A 54 5.90 -9.19 0.51
N VAL A 55 4.94 -8.50 -0.12
CA VAL A 55 4.14 -9.07 -1.20
C VAL A 55 3.96 -8.06 -2.33
N GLY A 56 4.16 -8.51 -3.57
CA GLY A 56 3.81 -7.76 -4.76
C GLY A 56 2.29 -7.70 -4.96
N LEU A 57 1.71 -6.50 -4.85
CA LEU A 57 0.28 -6.25 -4.93
C LEU A 57 -0.08 -5.35 -6.11
N ARG A 58 -1.25 -5.58 -6.69
CA ARG A 58 -1.80 -4.72 -7.74
C ARG A 58 -2.49 -3.48 -7.16
N PRO A 59 -2.62 -2.40 -7.95
CA PRO A 59 -3.35 -1.19 -7.55
C PRO A 59 -4.75 -1.44 -6.96
N ASP A 60 -5.48 -2.45 -7.46
CA ASP A 60 -6.84 -2.79 -7.01
C ASP A 60 -6.89 -3.47 -5.63
N GLN A 61 -5.74 -3.93 -5.11
CA GLN A 61 -5.63 -4.66 -3.85
C GLN A 61 -5.19 -3.77 -2.68
N ILE A 62 -4.90 -2.50 -2.92
CA ILE A 62 -4.39 -1.57 -1.91
C ILE A 62 -5.04 -0.19 -2.00
N MET A 63 -5.04 0.54 -0.89
CA MET A 63 -5.59 1.89 -0.78
C MET A 63 -4.66 2.75 0.06
N VAL A 64 -4.26 3.93 -0.42
CA VAL A 64 -3.44 4.88 0.35
C VAL A 64 -4.19 5.34 1.61
N LEU A 65 -3.49 5.34 2.74
CA LEU A 65 -3.96 5.86 4.01
C LEU A 65 -3.38 7.26 4.25
N HIS A 66 -4.23 8.16 4.72
CA HIS A 66 -3.87 9.52 5.10
C HIS A 66 -4.11 9.69 6.59
N TYR A 67 -3.08 10.09 7.34
CA TYR A 67 -3.19 10.34 8.79
C TYR A 67 -3.92 11.65 9.08
N ASP A 68 -3.70 12.65 8.22
CA ASP A 68 -4.28 13.98 8.34
C ASP A 68 -5.41 14.18 7.32
N PRO A 69 -6.38 15.08 7.60
CA PRO A 69 -7.38 15.47 6.62
C PRO A 69 -6.73 16.00 5.35
N VAL A 70 -7.08 15.39 4.22
CA VAL A 70 -6.64 15.88 2.91
C VAL A 70 -7.63 16.93 2.44
N GLU A 71 -7.15 18.13 2.09
CA GLU A 71 -8.01 19.13 1.46
C GLU A 71 -8.50 18.59 0.11
N ALA A 72 -9.81 18.66 -0.11
CA ALA A 72 -10.50 18.03 -1.24
C ALA A 72 -10.07 18.52 -2.65
N ASN A 73 -9.17 19.51 -2.73
CA ASN A 73 -8.75 20.14 -3.98
C ASN A 73 -7.30 19.82 -4.42
N SER A 74 -6.67 18.80 -3.85
CA SER A 74 -5.28 18.44 -4.17
C SER A 74 -5.13 17.42 -5.33
N LYS A 75 -6.22 17.03 -5.99
CA LYS A 75 -6.19 16.25 -7.24
C LYS A 75 -6.37 17.15 -8.46
N SER A 76 -5.41 18.02 -8.72
CA SER A 76 -5.23 18.63 -10.04
C SER A 76 -3.77 19.01 -10.19
N GLU A 77 -2.99 18.11 -10.81
CA GLU A 77 -2.02 18.35 -11.88
C GLU A 77 -1.43 17.01 -12.36
#